data_AF-A0A378IZ52-F1
#
_entry.id   AF-A0A378IZ52-F1
#
_cell.length_a   1.000
_cell.length_b   1.000
_cell.length_c   1.000
_cell.angle_alpha   90.00
_cell.angle_beta   90.00
_cell.angle_gamma   90.00
#
_symmetry.space_group_name_H-M   'P 1'
#
loop_
_entity.id
_entity.type
_entity.pdbx_description
1 polymer ?
#
loop_
_entity_poly.entity_id
_entity_poly.type
_entity_poly.pdbx_seq_one_letter_code
_entity_poly.pdbx_strand_id
1 'polypeptide(L)'
;MAPQLKQIKNNFFKKEKKTDSAFNFKTDDFSLNELDAEFSSLYQLFISNKKKWENDRNNDAVEYMAELCDLMIAYYQIYYVREKLDDLQSKKKEIDSFRNPNSKAGKTNVPPITSSFIGNKLAHSLYGLRSSLSSSSQLRGNLSLVNSYRIYWIYCRGLVKEMVAFLQANGFADYLNRLNIKEGPHYNPNDFLKMLEKPQPVLYVLSVGIYALRFMIDLVTMTRYIVEAQLGNELSSEQVFIQEMEKRGFSMLNDAVWGTVNLLTNYNKQFHISDTAANNATLVFLAFDAALLTAQWLFEARKYKHRLSELVEERDLLTLPAQSTQLTVVQRQIDMLNDEWEAQSAYYAANILAASLIVAGFGASLVLSGGLGLAVLSMLGNGLYATADEYKNYAKSTIAIQREIANGAIEDSDEHRSLMKQLTNQSSQAYNEFWKRLAYNTAGPAFVITIAAFSWPLALLVTAGYMTYQIESTYKKNASNEKQSDINGVYRLFDKPSKTLASDISVTNDTERPIGSELTHRLPVMT
;
A
#
# COMPACT_ATOMS: atom_id res chain seq x y z
N MET A 1 -15.04 7.36 -30.51
CA MET A 1 -15.06 5.89 -30.76
C MET A 1 -15.13 5.26 -29.38
N ALA A 2 -16.06 4.34 -29.11
CA ALA A 2 -16.15 3.73 -27.77
C ALA A 2 -14.93 2.83 -27.55
N PRO A 3 -14.28 2.86 -26.37
CA PRO A 3 -13.11 2.02 -26.09
C PRO A 3 -13.42 0.55 -26.40
N GLN A 4 -12.49 -0.17 -27.04
CA GLN A 4 -12.67 -1.59 -27.40
C GLN A 4 -13.22 -2.45 -26.24
N LEU A 5 -12.78 -2.20 -25.01
CA LEU A 5 -13.23 -2.94 -23.83
C LEU A 5 -14.74 -2.72 -23.55
N LYS A 6 -15.24 -1.49 -23.69
CA LYS A 6 -16.66 -1.13 -23.56
C LYS A 6 -17.49 -1.79 -24.66
N GLN A 7 -16.95 -1.91 -25.87
CA GLN A 7 -17.60 -2.63 -26.96
C GLN A 7 -17.69 -4.14 -26.67
N ILE A 8 -16.62 -4.76 -26.17
CA ILE A 8 -16.62 -6.19 -25.80
C ILE A 8 -17.63 -6.47 -24.70
N LYS A 9 -17.62 -5.66 -23.63
CA LYS A 9 -18.59 -5.77 -22.54
C LYS A 9 -20.03 -5.71 -23.06
N ASN A 10 -20.34 -4.69 -23.88
CA ASN A 10 -21.67 -4.50 -24.44
C ASN A 10 -22.07 -5.63 -25.40
N ASN A 11 -21.18 -6.06 -26.29
CA ASN A 11 -21.45 -7.15 -27.24
C ASN A 11 -21.67 -8.47 -26.49
N PHE A 12 -20.91 -8.70 -25.41
CA PHE A 12 -21.02 -9.87 -24.55
C PHE A 12 -22.40 -9.92 -23.88
N PHE A 13 -22.81 -8.87 -23.16
CA PHE A 13 -24.08 -8.84 -22.44
C PHE A 13 -25.31 -8.73 -23.35
N LYS A 14 -25.18 -8.13 -24.54
CA LYS A 14 -26.28 -8.06 -25.53
C LYS A 14 -26.41 -9.32 -26.39
N LYS A 15 -25.50 -10.29 -26.25
CA LYS A 15 -25.43 -11.51 -27.08
C LYS A 15 -25.40 -11.20 -28.58
N GLU A 16 -24.80 -10.07 -28.95
CA GLU A 16 -24.59 -9.70 -30.35
C GLU A 16 -23.48 -10.58 -30.95
N LYS A 17 -23.56 -10.92 -32.25
CA LYS A 17 -22.60 -11.83 -32.90
C LYS A 17 -21.16 -11.31 -32.69
N LYS A 18 -20.26 -12.17 -32.21
CA LYS A 18 -18.81 -11.92 -32.19
C LYS A 18 -18.37 -11.50 -33.59
N THR A 19 -17.91 -10.26 -33.74
CA THR A 19 -17.13 -9.86 -34.91
C THR A 19 -15.79 -10.59 -34.83
N ASP A 20 -15.42 -11.32 -35.89
CA ASP A 20 -14.16 -12.10 -36.05
C ASP A 20 -12.86 -11.25 -36.00
N SER A 21 -12.94 -9.98 -35.59
CA SER A 21 -11.76 -9.14 -35.38
C SER A 21 -11.06 -9.56 -34.09
N ALA A 22 -9.87 -10.14 -34.21
CA ALA A 22 -8.98 -10.40 -33.07
C ALA A 22 -8.75 -9.09 -32.27
N PHE A 23 -8.78 -9.19 -30.94
CA PHE A 23 -8.49 -8.06 -30.05
C PHE A 23 -7.11 -7.48 -30.37
N ASN A 24 -7.01 -6.16 -30.52
CA ASN A 24 -5.76 -5.51 -30.94
C ASN A 24 -5.24 -4.58 -29.82
N PHE A 25 -4.17 -5.02 -29.15
CA PHE A 25 -3.52 -4.25 -28.09
C PHE A 25 -2.79 -2.98 -28.57
N LYS A 26 -2.72 -2.71 -29.87
CA LYS A 26 -2.04 -1.53 -30.42
C LYS A 26 -2.95 -0.31 -30.60
N THR A 27 -4.26 -0.46 -30.48
CA THR A 27 -5.15 0.66 -30.79
C THR A 27 -5.07 1.73 -29.71
N ASP A 28 -5.11 2.99 -30.12
CA ASP A 28 -4.94 4.15 -29.23
C ASP A 28 -5.94 4.19 -28.06
N ASP A 29 -7.08 3.51 -28.20
CA ASP A 29 -8.14 3.40 -27.20
C ASP A 29 -7.99 2.19 -26.24
N PHE A 30 -6.92 1.39 -26.35
CA PHE A 30 -6.62 0.32 -25.40
C PHE A 30 -6.00 0.87 -24.11
N SER A 31 -6.56 0.45 -22.98
CA SER A 31 -6.11 0.82 -21.64
C SER A 31 -5.95 -0.43 -20.77
N LEU A 32 -4.70 -0.76 -20.43
CA LEU A 32 -4.40 -1.89 -19.53
C LEU A 32 -5.00 -1.65 -18.13
N ASN A 33 -5.02 -0.39 -17.67
CA ASN A 33 -5.58 -0.03 -16.37
C ASN A 33 -7.09 -0.31 -16.32
N GLU A 34 -7.83 -0.02 -17.40
CA GLU A 34 -9.26 -0.35 -17.49
C GLU A 34 -9.50 -1.85 -17.53
N LEU A 35 -8.69 -2.61 -18.28
CA LEU A 35 -8.79 -4.06 -18.34
C LEU A 35 -8.51 -4.70 -16.97
N ASP A 36 -7.45 -4.27 -16.28
CA ASP A 36 -7.09 -4.75 -14.93
C ASP A 36 -8.18 -4.39 -13.90
N ALA A 37 -8.75 -3.19 -13.97
CA ALA A 37 -9.84 -2.75 -13.11
C ALA A 37 -11.15 -3.54 -13.35
N GLU A 38 -11.53 -3.75 -14.61
CA GLU A 38 -12.71 -4.53 -14.98
C GLU A 38 -12.57 -5.97 -14.49
N PHE A 39 -11.45 -6.64 -14.81
CA PHE A 39 -11.21 -8.01 -14.35
C PHE A 39 -11.16 -8.11 -12.82
N SER A 40 -10.42 -7.22 -12.15
CA SER A 40 -10.27 -7.27 -10.69
C SER A 40 -11.61 -7.09 -9.96
N SER A 41 -12.45 -6.18 -10.44
CA SER A 41 -13.80 -5.97 -9.87
C SER A 41 -14.72 -7.17 -10.09
N LEU A 42 -14.70 -7.78 -11.28
CA LEU A 42 -15.49 -8.98 -11.58
C LEU A 42 -15.00 -10.21 -10.81
N TYR A 43 -13.69 -10.35 -10.65
CA TYR A 43 -13.11 -11.41 -9.83
C TYR A 43 -13.49 -11.24 -8.35
N GLN A 44 -13.46 -10.01 -7.83
CA GLN A 44 -13.94 -9.75 -6.48
C GLN A 44 -15.43 -10.06 -6.33
N LEU A 45 -16.26 -9.70 -7.32
CA LEU A 45 -17.68 -10.07 -7.35
C LEU A 45 -17.87 -11.58 -7.37
N PHE A 46 -17.06 -12.30 -8.14
CA PHE A 46 -17.06 -13.75 -8.20
C PHE A 46 -16.78 -14.38 -6.84
N ILE A 47 -15.72 -13.96 -6.15
CA ILE A 47 -15.42 -14.51 -4.83
C ILE A 47 -16.53 -14.15 -3.82
N SER A 48 -17.11 -12.94 -3.94
CA SER A 48 -18.20 -12.46 -3.09
C SER A 48 -19.52 -13.23 -3.25
N ASN A 49 -19.76 -13.77 -4.45
CA ASN A 49 -21.03 -14.39 -4.83
C ASN A 49 -20.89 -15.87 -5.17
N LYS A 50 -19.72 -16.48 -4.92
CA LYS A 50 -19.37 -17.84 -5.33
C LYS A 50 -20.44 -18.86 -4.96
N LYS A 51 -20.93 -18.85 -3.71
CA LYS A 51 -22.00 -19.73 -3.21
C LYS A 51 -23.32 -19.53 -3.94
N LYS A 52 -23.71 -18.27 -4.17
CA LYS A 52 -24.95 -17.92 -4.88
C LYS A 52 -24.93 -18.41 -6.32
N TRP A 53 -23.77 -18.36 -6.97
CA TRP A 53 -23.58 -18.82 -8.34
C TRP A 53 -23.30 -20.32 -8.48
N GLU A 54 -23.28 -21.12 -7.40
CA GLU A 54 -23.09 -22.58 -7.50
C GLU A 54 -24.20 -23.27 -8.29
N ASN A 55 -25.41 -22.68 -8.28
CA ASN A 55 -26.57 -23.15 -9.03
C ASN A 55 -26.64 -22.58 -10.45
N ASP A 56 -25.79 -21.59 -10.78
CA ASP A 56 -25.71 -20.94 -12.09
C ASP A 56 -24.23 -20.64 -12.43
N ARG A 57 -23.46 -21.73 -12.57
CA ARG A 57 -21.99 -21.70 -12.73
C ARG A 57 -21.51 -21.08 -14.03
N ASN A 58 -22.41 -20.97 -15.02
CA ASN A 58 -22.14 -20.42 -16.33
C ASN A 58 -22.94 -19.12 -16.56
N ASN A 59 -23.21 -18.36 -15.51
CA ASN A 59 -23.82 -17.04 -15.66
C ASN A 59 -22.92 -16.10 -16.48
N ASP A 60 -23.55 -15.15 -17.17
CA ASP A 60 -22.89 -14.22 -18.08
C ASP A 60 -21.70 -13.48 -17.42
N ALA A 61 -21.78 -13.14 -16.12
CA ALA A 61 -20.68 -12.45 -15.43
C ALA A 61 -19.44 -13.33 -15.22
N VAL A 62 -19.63 -14.61 -14.90
CA VAL A 62 -18.53 -15.58 -14.74
C VAL A 62 -17.87 -15.90 -16.07
N GLU A 63 -18.66 -16.03 -17.14
CA GLU A 63 -18.13 -16.26 -18.48
C GLU A 63 -17.37 -15.04 -19.00
N TYR A 64 -17.92 -13.83 -18.83
CA TYR A 64 -17.23 -12.59 -19.18
C TYR A 64 -15.91 -12.43 -18.43
N MET A 65 -15.90 -12.68 -17.11
CA MET A 65 -14.68 -12.65 -16.29
C MET A 65 -13.62 -13.64 -16.80
N ALA A 66 -14.02 -14.85 -17.22
CA ALA A 66 -13.11 -15.84 -17.78
C ALA A 66 -12.49 -15.34 -19.10
N GLU A 67 -13.28 -14.73 -19.99
CA GLU A 67 -12.78 -14.12 -21.23
C GLU A 67 -11.80 -12.97 -20.94
N LEU A 68 -12.08 -12.12 -19.95
CA LEU A 68 -11.15 -11.07 -19.54
C LEU A 68 -9.85 -11.63 -18.96
N CYS A 69 -9.91 -12.71 -18.19
CA CYS A 69 -8.73 -13.39 -17.66
C CYS A 69 -7.83 -13.90 -18.79
N ASP A 70 -8.44 -14.49 -19.83
CA ASP A 70 -7.73 -14.95 -21.02
C ASP A 70 -7.09 -13.80 -21.78
N LEU A 71 -7.80 -12.69 -21.90
CA LEU A 71 -7.28 -11.48 -22.53
C LEU A 71 -6.08 -10.90 -21.75
N MET A 72 -6.15 -10.87 -20.42
CA MET A 72 -5.04 -10.43 -19.57
C MET A 72 -3.85 -11.40 -19.66
N ILE A 73 -4.09 -12.71 -19.67
CA ILE A 73 -3.02 -13.71 -19.87
C ILE A 73 -2.34 -13.49 -21.21
N ALA A 74 -3.11 -13.31 -22.29
CA ALA A 74 -2.57 -13.02 -23.61
C ALA A 74 -1.71 -11.73 -23.58
N TYR A 75 -2.22 -10.66 -22.97
CA TYR A 75 -1.46 -9.42 -22.82
C TYR A 75 -0.13 -9.64 -22.08
N TYR A 76 -0.14 -10.28 -20.91
CA TYR A 76 1.06 -10.46 -20.09
C TYR A 76 2.02 -11.57 -20.58
N GLN A 77 1.59 -12.42 -21.52
CA GLN A 77 2.50 -13.30 -22.26
C GLN A 77 3.37 -12.49 -23.22
N ILE A 78 2.80 -11.47 -23.85
CA ILE A 78 3.48 -10.53 -24.75
C ILE A 78 4.31 -9.54 -23.91
N TYR A 79 3.64 -8.89 -22.94
CA TYR A 79 4.22 -7.99 -21.96
C TYR A 79 4.79 -8.77 -20.77
N TYR A 80 5.83 -9.58 -21.02
CA TYR A 80 6.32 -10.60 -20.11
C TYR A 80 6.58 -10.11 -18.68
N VAL A 81 5.60 -10.32 -17.79
CA VAL A 81 5.68 -10.08 -16.34
C VAL A 81 5.29 -11.38 -15.63
N ARG A 82 6.30 -12.21 -15.34
CA ARG A 82 6.10 -13.57 -14.81
C ARG A 82 5.20 -13.65 -13.58
N GLU A 83 5.40 -12.76 -12.60
CA GLU A 83 4.60 -12.74 -11.36
C GLU A 83 3.11 -12.50 -11.63
N LYS A 84 2.78 -11.56 -12.53
CA LYS A 84 1.39 -11.30 -12.94
C LYS A 84 0.81 -12.45 -13.73
N LEU A 85 1.61 -13.08 -14.60
CA LEU A 85 1.17 -14.23 -15.37
C LEU A 85 0.85 -15.43 -14.45
N ASP A 86 1.69 -15.70 -13.45
CA ASP A 86 1.48 -16.78 -12.49
C ASP A 86 0.20 -16.55 -11.63
N ASP A 87 -0.04 -15.30 -11.18
CA ASP A 87 -1.27 -14.90 -10.47
C ASP A 87 -2.52 -15.11 -11.35
N LEU A 88 -2.51 -14.61 -12.59
CA LEU A 88 -3.62 -14.75 -13.52
C LEU A 88 -3.90 -16.21 -13.88
N GLN A 89 -2.86 -17.03 -14.09
CA GLN A 89 -3.03 -18.47 -14.32
C GLN A 89 -3.63 -19.19 -13.10
N SER A 90 -3.28 -18.77 -11.89
CA SER A 90 -3.88 -19.30 -10.66
C SER A 90 -5.37 -18.94 -10.58
N LYS A 91 -5.72 -17.68 -10.82
CA LYS A 91 -7.11 -17.21 -10.87
C LYS A 91 -7.91 -17.91 -11.95
N LYS A 92 -7.34 -18.11 -13.15
CA LYS A 92 -7.96 -18.88 -14.23
C LYS A 92 -8.29 -20.30 -13.80
N LYS A 93 -7.36 -21.00 -13.15
CA LYS A 93 -7.61 -22.37 -12.63
C LYS A 93 -8.76 -22.39 -11.62
N GLU A 94 -8.87 -21.38 -10.76
CA GLU A 94 -9.98 -21.29 -9.81
C GLU A 94 -11.33 -21.08 -10.54
N ILE A 95 -11.38 -20.19 -11.52
CA ILE A 95 -12.56 -19.91 -12.34
C ILE A 95 -12.98 -21.19 -13.11
N ASP A 96 -12.03 -21.85 -13.76
CA ASP A 96 -12.27 -23.08 -14.52
C ASP A 96 -12.74 -24.23 -13.62
N SER A 97 -12.15 -24.37 -12.43
CA SER A 97 -12.57 -25.35 -11.43
C SER A 97 -13.99 -25.09 -10.92
N PHE A 98 -14.37 -23.82 -10.78
CA PHE A 98 -15.72 -23.44 -10.39
C PHE A 98 -16.75 -23.76 -11.50
N ARG A 99 -16.44 -23.46 -12.76
CA ARG A 99 -17.29 -23.74 -13.92
C ARG A 99 -17.45 -25.24 -14.18
N ASN A 100 -16.35 -25.99 -14.06
CA ASN A 100 -16.28 -27.42 -14.37
C ASN A 100 -15.78 -28.24 -13.17
N PRO A 101 -16.64 -28.48 -12.15
CA PRO A 101 -16.24 -29.18 -10.92
C PRO A 101 -15.84 -30.64 -11.15
N ASN A 102 -16.23 -31.24 -12.27
CA ASN A 102 -15.87 -32.61 -12.67
C ASN A 102 -14.55 -32.69 -13.47
N SER A 103 -13.93 -31.56 -13.81
CA SER A 103 -12.62 -31.57 -14.45
C SER A 103 -11.55 -32.01 -13.44
N LYS A 104 -10.67 -32.93 -13.83
CA LYS A 104 -9.58 -33.43 -12.96
C LYS A 104 -8.49 -32.38 -12.68
N ALA A 105 -8.67 -31.13 -13.13
CA ALA A 105 -7.72 -30.04 -12.99
C ALA A 105 -8.01 -29.21 -11.72
N GLY A 106 -7.97 -29.82 -10.53
CA GLY A 106 -8.44 -29.09 -9.34
C GLY A 106 -8.20 -29.76 -7.99
N LYS A 107 -7.09 -30.45 -7.80
CA LYS A 107 -6.59 -30.77 -6.45
C LYS A 107 -5.12 -30.39 -6.35
N THR A 108 -4.87 -29.08 -6.29
CA THR A 108 -3.64 -28.59 -5.67
C THR A 108 -4.08 -27.83 -4.43
N ASN A 109 -3.66 -28.35 -3.27
CA ASN A 109 -3.72 -27.61 -2.03
C ASN A 109 -2.99 -26.30 -2.28
N VAL A 110 -3.71 -25.18 -2.24
CA VAL A 110 -3.08 -23.87 -2.08
C VAL A 110 -2.29 -23.97 -0.78
N PRO A 111 -0.94 -23.88 -0.81
CA PRO A 111 -0.19 -23.93 0.42
C PRO A 111 -0.62 -22.74 1.27
N PRO A 112 -0.97 -22.93 2.55
CA PRO A 112 -1.26 -21.82 3.43
C PRO A 112 -0.03 -20.90 3.43
N ILE A 113 -0.25 -19.62 3.14
CA ILE A 113 0.77 -18.58 3.22
C ILE A 113 1.28 -18.61 4.65
N THR A 114 2.47 -19.20 4.82
CA THR A 114 3.08 -19.42 6.12
C THR A 114 3.50 -18.08 6.70
N SER A 115 2.92 -17.75 7.86
CA SER A 115 3.29 -16.56 8.62
C SER A 115 4.73 -16.69 9.09
N SER A 116 5.61 -15.94 8.43
CA SER A 116 7.04 -15.96 8.69
C SER A 116 7.36 -15.28 10.03
N PHE A 117 7.92 -16.10 10.92
CA PHE A 117 8.55 -15.78 12.18
C PHE A 117 9.54 -14.60 12.07
N ILE A 118 9.66 -13.80 13.15
CA ILE A 118 10.48 -12.57 13.22
C ILE A 118 11.99 -12.85 13.03
N GLY A 119 12.46 -14.09 13.29
CA GLY A 119 13.83 -14.51 12.92
C GLY A 119 13.99 -14.90 11.44
N ASN A 120 12.92 -15.38 10.80
CA ASN A 120 12.94 -15.74 9.37
C ASN A 120 12.78 -14.52 8.48
N LYS A 121 12.16 -13.40 8.87
CA LYS A 121 12.12 -12.22 7.98
C LYS A 121 13.50 -11.63 7.73
N LEU A 122 14.36 -11.49 8.74
CA LEU A 122 15.74 -11.03 8.53
C LEU A 122 16.58 -12.07 7.77
N ALA A 123 16.51 -13.34 8.15
CA ALA A 123 17.25 -14.40 7.49
C ALA A 123 16.77 -14.68 6.05
N HIS A 124 15.47 -14.59 5.76
CA HIS A 124 14.86 -14.79 4.45
C HIS A 124 14.91 -13.52 3.59
N SER A 125 15.03 -12.33 4.17
CA SER A 125 15.44 -11.11 3.44
C SER A 125 16.92 -11.16 3.05
N LEU A 126 17.80 -11.69 3.92
CA LEU A 126 19.23 -11.88 3.61
C LEU A 126 19.51 -13.07 2.67
N TYR A 127 18.75 -14.17 2.79
CA TYR A 127 18.81 -15.31 1.86
C TYR A 127 18.09 -14.97 0.54
N GLY A 128 16.99 -14.22 0.63
CA GLY A 128 16.29 -13.60 -0.49
C GLY A 128 17.16 -12.62 -1.26
N LEU A 129 18.07 -11.89 -0.60
CA LEU A 129 19.10 -11.06 -1.25
C LEU A 129 20.03 -11.86 -2.17
N ARG A 130 20.29 -13.15 -1.86
CA ARG A 130 21.14 -14.04 -2.67
C ARG A 130 20.41 -14.65 -3.86
N SER A 131 19.12 -14.98 -3.74
CA SER A 131 18.27 -15.44 -4.86
C SER A 131 17.65 -14.30 -5.68
N SER A 132 17.63 -13.09 -5.12
CA SER A 132 17.08 -11.83 -5.68
C SER A 132 17.82 -11.31 -6.91
N LEU A 133 19.00 -11.82 -7.22
CA LEU A 133 19.71 -11.47 -8.46
C LEU A 133 18.99 -12.00 -9.72
N SER A 134 17.94 -12.82 -9.55
CA SER A 134 17.16 -13.39 -10.66
C SER A 134 15.94 -12.55 -11.09
N SER A 135 15.49 -11.57 -10.28
CA SER A 135 14.35 -10.70 -10.60
C SER A 135 14.61 -9.24 -10.22
N SER A 136 14.48 -8.34 -11.19
CA SER A 136 14.68 -6.91 -11.01
C SER A 136 13.70 -6.30 -10.01
N SER A 137 12.44 -6.76 -9.98
CA SER A 137 11.42 -6.27 -9.03
C SER A 137 11.76 -6.65 -7.59
N GLN A 138 12.23 -7.88 -7.36
CA GLN A 138 12.63 -8.35 -6.03
C GLN A 138 13.88 -7.63 -5.53
N LEU A 139 14.88 -7.42 -6.39
CA LEU A 139 16.07 -6.64 -6.06
C LEU A 139 15.71 -5.21 -5.67
N ARG A 140 14.86 -4.55 -6.46
CA ARG A 140 14.36 -3.21 -6.15
C ARG A 140 13.61 -3.17 -4.82
N GLY A 141 12.74 -4.15 -4.57
CA GLY A 141 11.99 -4.26 -3.31
C GLY A 141 12.92 -4.39 -2.10
N ASN A 142 13.95 -5.24 -2.19
CA ASN A 142 14.95 -5.40 -1.14
C ASN A 142 15.75 -4.10 -0.91
N LEU A 143 16.17 -3.42 -1.98
CA LEU A 143 16.83 -2.11 -1.89
C LEU A 143 15.93 -1.07 -1.20
N SER A 144 14.64 -1.06 -1.52
CA SER A 144 13.67 -0.19 -0.85
C SER A 144 13.59 -0.48 0.65
N LEU A 145 13.51 -1.74 1.05
CA LEU A 145 13.49 -2.15 2.45
C LEU A 145 14.77 -1.75 3.19
N VAL A 146 15.94 -1.94 2.59
CA VAL A 146 17.21 -1.47 3.18
C VAL A 146 17.22 0.06 3.32
N ASN A 147 16.71 0.79 2.33
CA ASN A 147 16.59 2.25 2.42
C ASN A 147 15.68 2.68 3.58
N SER A 148 14.53 2.02 3.75
CA SER A 148 13.61 2.30 4.85
C SER A 148 14.29 2.08 6.21
N TYR A 149 15.06 1.00 6.38
CA TYR A 149 15.82 0.79 7.62
C TYR A 149 16.92 1.82 7.84
N ARG A 150 17.61 2.25 6.78
CA ARG A 150 18.61 3.32 6.83
C ARG A 150 18.00 4.62 7.32
N ILE A 151 16.89 5.04 6.71
CA ILE A 151 16.15 6.26 7.09
C ILE A 151 15.66 6.13 8.53
N TYR A 152 15.07 4.98 8.87
CA TYR A 152 14.62 4.67 10.22
C TYR A 152 15.72 4.81 11.27
N TRP A 153 16.91 4.27 11.00
CA TRP A 153 18.06 4.39 11.89
C TRP A 153 18.48 5.85 12.10
N ILE A 154 18.46 6.69 11.06
CA ILE A 154 18.83 8.10 11.16
C ILE A 154 17.92 8.84 12.15
N TYR A 155 16.59 8.68 12.00
CA TYR A 155 15.63 9.31 12.90
C TYR A 155 15.66 8.72 14.31
N CYS A 156 15.75 7.39 14.42
CA CYS A 156 15.84 6.69 15.70
C CYS A 156 17.08 7.14 16.49
N ARG A 157 18.25 7.20 15.84
CA ARG A 157 19.49 7.72 16.44
C ARG A 157 19.32 9.17 16.90
N GLY A 158 18.70 10.02 16.08
CA GLY A 158 18.40 11.40 16.45
C GLY A 158 17.56 11.48 17.73
N LEU A 159 16.50 10.68 17.81
CA LEU A 159 15.66 10.61 19.00
C LEU A 159 16.43 10.09 20.23
N VAL A 160 17.24 9.05 20.09
CA VAL A 160 18.10 8.52 21.18
C VAL A 160 19.02 9.60 21.70
N LYS A 161 19.66 10.38 20.82
CA LYS A 161 20.56 11.47 21.24
C LYS A 161 19.83 12.49 22.13
N GLU A 162 18.65 12.93 21.71
CA GLU A 162 17.84 13.87 22.49
C GLU A 162 17.30 13.26 23.79
N MET A 163 16.90 11.98 23.77
CA MET A 163 16.46 11.27 24.98
C MET A 163 17.59 11.14 26.00
N VAL A 164 18.80 10.75 25.57
CA VAL A 164 19.97 10.66 26.45
C VAL A 164 20.30 12.02 27.04
N ALA A 165 20.33 13.09 26.23
CA ALA A 165 20.58 14.44 26.71
C ALA A 165 19.52 14.90 27.72
N PHE A 166 18.25 14.62 27.46
CA PHE A 166 17.14 14.92 28.37
C PHE A 166 17.26 14.17 29.71
N LEU A 167 17.60 12.89 29.69
CA LEU A 167 17.75 12.07 30.90
C LEU A 167 18.98 12.49 31.74
N GLN A 168 20.06 12.92 31.07
CA GLN A 168 21.23 13.52 31.73
C GLN A 168 20.87 14.85 32.39
N ALA A 169 20.17 15.73 31.68
CA ALA A 169 19.78 17.05 32.20
C ALA A 169 18.87 16.98 33.43
N ASN A 170 18.02 15.94 33.54
CA ASN A 170 17.08 15.77 34.65
C ASN A 170 17.60 14.86 35.79
N GLY A 171 18.88 14.45 35.77
CA GLY A 171 19.48 13.64 36.84
C GLY A 171 19.02 12.18 36.91
N PHE A 172 18.11 11.74 36.02
CA PHE A 172 17.69 10.33 35.93
C PHE A 172 18.84 9.41 35.49
N ALA A 173 19.79 9.96 34.73
CA ALA A 173 21.03 9.29 34.38
C ALA A 173 21.80 8.78 35.62
N ASP A 174 21.82 9.54 36.72
CA ASP A 174 22.52 9.15 37.95
C ASP A 174 21.82 7.99 38.67
N TYR A 175 20.49 7.93 38.58
CA TYR A 175 19.71 6.78 39.07
C TYR A 175 20.02 5.51 38.27
N LEU A 176 20.04 5.59 36.94
CA LEU A 176 20.38 4.45 36.07
C LEU A 176 21.84 4.01 36.24
N ASN A 177 22.77 4.95 36.41
CA ASN A 177 24.17 4.66 36.68
C ASN A 177 24.36 3.90 38.00
N ARG A 178 23.59 4.21 39.06
CA ARG A 178 23.62 3.45 40.32
C ARG A 178 23.18 2.00 40.15
N LEU A 179 22.22 1.73 39.27
CA LEU A 179 21.82 0.36 38.93
C LEU A 179 22.91 -0.35 38.11
N ASN A 180 23.58 0.37 37.21
CA ASN A 180 24.62 -0.17 36.34
C ASN A 180 25.94 -0.50 37.10
N ILE A 181 26.32 0.29 38.11
CA ILE A 181 27.51 0.05 38.96
C ILE A 181 27.49 -1.33 39.64
N LYS A 182 26.30 -1.92 39.82
CA LYS A 182 26.15 -3.23 40.47
C LYS A 182 26.31 -4.42 39.52
N GLU A 183 26.14 -4.23 38.20
CA GLU A 183 25.91 -5.34 37.24
C GLU A 183 26.52 -5.14 35.83
N GLY A 184 27.16 -4.01 35.48
CA GLY A 184 27.52 -3.72 34.07
C GLY A 184 28.90 -3.09 33.78
N PRO A 185 29.33 -3.07 32.49
CA PRO A 185 30.59 -2.52 32.03
C PRO A 185 30.60 -0.99 32.08
N HIS A 186 31.80 -0.45 32.33
CA HIS A 186 32.07 0.98 32.50
C HIS A 186 32.15 1.73 31.16
N TYR A 187 31.02 2.03 30.51
CA TYR A 187 30.99 3.06 29.47
C TYR A 187 30.08 4.22 29.85
N ASN A 188 30.50 5.43 29.51
CA ASN A 188 29.69 6.64 29.67
C ASN A 188 28.65 6.68 28.53
N PRO A 189 27.40 7.11 28.78
CA PRO A 189 26.41 7.38 27.72
C PRO A 189 26.96 8.17 26.52
N ASN A 190 27.89 9.09 26.73
CA ASN A 190 28.53 9.85 25.65
C ASN A 190 29.40 8.98 24.72
N ASP A 191 30.07 7.96 25.26
CA ASP A 191 30.86 7.02 24.47
C ASP A 191 29.95 6.05 23.69
N PHE A 192 28.81 5.69 24.28
CA PHE A 192 27.77 4.95 23.58
C PHE A 192 27.18 5.75 22.42
N LEU A 193 26.89 7.05 22.61
CA LEU A 193 26.45 7.92 21.52
C LEU A 193 27.47 7.99 20.39
N LYS A 194 28.77 8.13 20.69
CA LYS A 194 29.84 8.07 19.67
C LYS A 194 29.85 6.73 18.93
N MET A 195 29.59 5.61 19.63
CA MET A 195 29.48 4.30 18.98
C MET A 195 28.31 4.26 17.97
N LEU A 196 27.17 4.88 18.30
CA LEU A 196 26.03 4.99 17.38
C LEU A 196 26.31 5.85 16.14
N GLU A 197 27.35 6.68 16.16
CA GLU A 197 27.77 7.49 15.00
C GLU A 197 28.66 6.73 14.02
N LYS A 198 29.32 5.64 14.46
CA LYS A 198 30.24 4.86 13.60
C LYS A 198 29.63 4.40 12.26
N PRO A 199 28.35 4.01 12.17
CA PRO A 199 27.76 3.61 10.89
C PRO A 199 27.56 4.75 9.88
N GLN A 200 27.63 6.02 10.28
CA GLN A 200 27.26 7.17 9.44
C GLN A 200 27.96 7.20 8.06
N PRO A 201 29.29 6.99 7.95
CA PRO A 201 29.95 6.99 6.64
C PRO A 201 29.37 5.92 5.69
N VAL A 202 29.06 4.74 6.22
CA VAL A 202 28.43 3.66 5.44
C VAL A 202 27.01 4.05 5.03
N LEU A 203 26.24 4.65 5.94
CA LEU A 203 24.87 5.10 5.65
C LEU A 203 24.85 6.22 4.59
N TYR A 204 25.87 7.08 4.53
CA TYR A 204 26.01 8.09 3.47
C TYR A 204 26.30 7.46 2.11
N VAL A 205 27.20 6.47 2.03
CA VAL A 205 27.41 5.73 0.78
C VAL A 205 26.12 5.01 0.34
N LEU A 206 25.46 4.32 1.27
CA LEU A 206 24.20 3.63 1.01
C LEU A 206 23.09 4.60 0.57
N SER A 207 23.08 5.83 1.08
CA SER A 207 22.10 6.85 0.71
C SER A 207 22.08 7.13 -0.78
N VAL A 208 23.26 7.27 -1.39
CA VAL A 208 23.40 7.57 -2.81
C VAL A 208 23.25 6.29 -3.61
N GLY A 209 23.95 5.22 -3.19
CA GLY A 209 24.01 3.96 -3.92
C GLY A 209 22.64 3.30 -4.06
N ILE A 210 21.82 3.27 -3.01
CA ILE A 210 20.50 2.63 -3.07
C ILE A 210 19.56 3.37 -4.02
N TYR A 211 19.50 4.71 -3.94
CA TYR A 211 18.65 5.49 -4.84
C TYR A 211 19.12 5.38 -6.30
N ALA A 212 20.42 5.48 -6.55
CA ALA A 212 20.97 5.30 -7.89
C ALA A 212 20.67 3.90 -8.47
N LEU A 213 20.84 2.84 -7.68
CA LEU A 213 20.54 1.47 -8.13
C LEU A 213 19.05 1.26 -8.40
N ARG A 214 18.16 1.76 -7.53
CA ARG A 214 16.70 1.67 -7.76
C ARG A 214 16.28 2.40 -9.03
N PHE A 215 16.76 3.63 -9.22
CA PHE A 215 16.52 4.42 -10.43
C PHE A 215 16.99 3.67 -11.68
N MET A 216 18.21 3.12 -11.66
CA MET A 216 18.76 2.35 -12.78
C MET A 216 17.96 1.08 -13.07
N ILE A 217 17.52 0.34 -12.04
CA ILE A 217 16.69 -0.86 -12.22
C ILE A 217 15.38 -0.50 -12.93
N ASP A 218 14.71 0.57 -12.51
CA ASP A 218 13.47 1.00 -13.15
C ASP A 218 13.69 1.53 -14.56
N LEU A 219 14.73 2.34 -14.76
CA LEU A 219 15.08 2.87 -16.07
C LEU A 219 15.37 1.75 -17.07
N VAL A 220 16.19 0.76 -16.67
CA VAL A 220 16.51 -0.40 -17.51
C VAL A 220 15.26 -1.24 -17.77
N THR A 221 14.42 -1.46 -16.76
CA THR A 221 13.18 -2.25 -16.92
C THR A 221 12.20 -1.55 -17.87
N MET A 222 11.98 -0.25 -17.69
CA MET A 222 11.13 0.56 -18.56
C MET A 222 11.68 0.58 -19.99
N THR A 223 12.97 0.86 -20.17
CA THR A 223 13.62 0.89 -21.49
C THR A 223 13.50 -0.46 -22.18
N ARG A 224 13.71 -1.55 -21.45
CA ARG A 224 13.56 -2.92 -21.97
C ARG A 224 12.15 -3.14 -22.53
N TYR A 225 11.10 -2.82 -21.76
CA TYR A 225 9.72 -3.03 -22.22
C TYR A 225 9.36 -2.16 -23.43
N ILE A 226 9.83 -0.91 -23.47
CA ILE A 226 9.63 -0.03 -24.64
C ILE A 226 10.32 -0.61 -25.89
N VAL A 227 11.56 -1.10 -25.75
CA VAL A 227 12.29 -1.72 -26.86
C VAL A 227 11.64 -3.02 -27.31
N GLU A 228 11.20 -3.88 -26.38
CA GLU A 228 10.45 -5.10 -26.70
C GLU A 228 9.14 -4.77 -27.45
N ALA A 229 8.42 -3.73 -27.04
CA ALA A 229 7.22 -3.25 -27.73
C ALA A 229 7.51 -2.64 -29.10
N GLN A 230 8.64 -1.95 -29.27
CA GLN A 230 9.05 -1.36 -30.55
C GLN A 230 9.52 -2.42 -31.56
N LEU A 231 10.20 -3.46 -31.08
CA LEU A 231 10.65 -4.59 -31.91
C LEU A 231 9.53 -5.58 -32.20
N GLY A 232 8.59 -5.72 -31.27
CA GLY A 232 7.39 -6.55 -31.41
C GLY A 232 6.34 -5.89 -32.32
N ASN A 233 5.53 -6.73 -32.97
CA ASN A 233 4.40 -6.24 -33.77
C ASN A 233 3.05 -6.33 -33.05
N GLU A 234 3.05 -6.56 -31.74
CA GLU A 234 1.83 -6.88 -30.97
C GLU A 234 1.41 -5.77 -29.98
N LEU A 235 2.32 -4.90 -29.56
CA LEU A 235 2.05 -3.79 -28.63
C LEU A 235 2.43 -2.43 -29.23
N SER A 236 1.80 -1.35 -28.77
CA SER A 236 2.22 0.02 -29.09
C SER A 236 3.31 0.48 -28.13
N SER A 237 4.46 0.91 -28.65
CA SER A 237 5.58 1.39 -27.84
C SER A 237 5.27 2.69 -27.09
N GLU A 238 4.44 3.56 -27.67
CA GLU A 238 3.97 4.79 -27.03
C GLU A 238 3.08 4.47 -25.82
N GLN A 239 2.14 3.52 -25.98
CA GLN A 239 1.28 3.11 -24.88
C GLN A 239 2.07 2.42 -23.76
N VAL A 240 3.02 1.56 -24.12
CA VAL A 240 3.92 0.94 -23.14
C VAL A 240 4.77 1.98 -22.40
N PHE A 241 5.26 3.00 -23.10
CA PHE A 241 5.98 4.11 -22.46
C PHE A 241 5.09 4.84 -21.45
N ILE A 242 3.86 5.21 -21.82
CA ILE A 242 2.90 5.86 -20.92
C ILE A 242 2.66 4.95 -19.71
N GLN A 243 2.33 3.68 -19.91
CA GLN A 243 2.07 2.73 -18.83
C GLN A 243 3.25 2.59 -17.84
N GLU A 244 4.47 2.47 -18.34
CA GLU A 244 5.64 2.37 -17.47
C GLU A 244 5.96 3.70 -16.76
N MET A 245 5.71 4.85 -17.41
CA MET A 245 5.81 6.17 -16.77
C MET A 245 4.77 6.35 -15.66
N GLU A 246 3.53 5.91 -15.86
CA GLU A 246 2.51 5.95 -14.81
C GLU A 246 2.89 5.05 -13.62
N LYS A 247 3.44 3.87 -13.92
CA LYS A 247 3.82 2.87 -12.91
C LYS A 247 5.05 3.26 -12.10
N ARG A 248 6.04 3.88 -12.74
CA ARG A 248 7.37 4.10 -12.14
C ARG A 248 7.79 5.55 -12.04
N GLY A 249 7.19 6.45 -12.82
CA GLY A 249 7.65 7.83 -13.00
C GLY A 249 7.84 8.59 -11.68
N PHE A 250 6.84 8.56 -10.80
CA PHE A 250 6.94 9.19 -9.47
C PHE A 250 8.08 8.61 -8.64
N SER A 251 8.23 7.29 -8.64
CA SER A 251 9.28 6.62 -7.87
C SER A 251 10.68 6.84 -8.44
N MET A 252 10.81 6.90 -9.78
CA MET A 252 12.06 7.23 -10.44
C MET A 252 12.45 8.69 -10.20
N LEU A 253 11.48 9.61 -10.24
CA LEU A 253 11.72 11.01 -9.91
C LEU A 253 12.18 11.17 -8.46
N ASN A 254 11.52 10.49 -7.52
CA ASN A 254 11.94 10.43 -6.13
C ASN A 254 13.40 9.93 -5.99
N ASP A 255 13.72 8.81 -6.63
CA ASP A 255 15.03 8.18 -6.53
C ASP A 255 16.13 9.05 -7.18
N ALA A 256 15.84 9.70 -8.32
CA ALA A 256 16.78 10.63 -8.96
C ALA A 256 17.05 11.87 -8.10
N VAL A 257 16.00 12.48 -7.54
CA VAL A 257 16.11 13.65 -6.68
C VAL A 257 16.87 13.31 -5.41
N TRP A 258 16.44 12.29 -4.66
CA TRP A 258 17.11 11.96 -3.40
C TRP A 258 18.51 11.38 -3.59
N GLY A 259 18.79 10.67 -4.69
CA GLY A 259 20.14 10.24 -5.02
C GLY A 259 21.08 11.45 -5.21
N THR A 260 20.62 12.46 -5.96
CA THR A 260 21.37 13.69 -6.22
C THR A 260 21.54 14.54 -4.97
N VAL A 261 20.45 14.77 -4.24
CA VAL A 261 20.45 15.60 -3.02
C VAL A 261 21.36 14.99 -1.98
N ASN A 262 21.25 13.68 -1.72
CA ASN A 262 22.13 13.00 -0.76
C ASN A 262 23.61 13.02 -1.19
N LEU A 263 23.89 12.96 -2.49
CA LEU A 263 25.27 13.11 -2.99
C LEU A 263 25.82 14.50 -2.66
N LEU A 264 25.05 15.54 -2.92
CA LEU A 264 25.46 16.93 -2.67
C LEU A 264 25.51 17.27 -1.19
N THR A 265 24.57 16.78 -0.37
CA THR A 265 24.47 17.15 1.05
C THR A 265 25.37 16.32 1.94
N ASN A 266 25.51 15.00 1.72
CA ASN A 266 26.38 14.16 2.55
C ASN A 266 27.86 14.30 2.20
N TYR A 267 28.18 14.72 0.97
CA TYR A 267 29.55 15.03 0.52
C TYR A 267 29.73 16.52 0.26
N ASN A 268 29.01 17.36 1.02
CA ASN A 268 28.99 18.81 0.85
C ASN A 268 30.41 19.42 0.83
N LYS A 269 31.32 18.93 1.68
CA LYS A 269 32.72 19.39 1.74
C LYS A 269 33.48 19.13 0.44
N GLN A 270 33.25 18.00 -0.21
CA GLN A 270 33.85 17.64 -1.50
C GLN A 270 33.32 18.51 -2.64
N PHE A 271 32.07 18.98 -2.53
CA PHE A 271 31.45 19.89 -3.49
C PHE A 271 31.55 21.37 -3.11
N HIS A 272 32.30 21.71 -2.06
CA HIS A 272 32.44 23.08 -1.53
C HIS A 272 31.10 23.75 -1.16
N ILE A 273 30.13 22.96 -0.70
CA ILE A 273 28.82 23.42 -0.21
C ILE A 273 28.89 23.58 1.31
N SER A 274 28.47 24.74 1.84
CA SER A 274 28.44 24.98 3.29
C SER A 274 27.43 24.06 4.01
N ASP A 275 27.67 23.77 5.28
CA ASP A 275 26.75 22.97 6.10
C ASP A 275 25.35 23.58 6.15
N THR A 276 25.24 24.92 6.25
CA THR A 276 23.96 25.63 6.21
C THR A 276 23.24 25.44 4.88
N ALA A 277 23.95 25.54 3.76
CA ALA A 277 23.34 25.32 2.44
C ALA A 277 22.89 23.86 2.26
N ALA A 278 23.65 22.89 2.76
CA ALA A 278 23.29 21.47 2.73
C ALA A 278 22.03 21.18 3.57
N ASN A 279 21.92 21.77 4.77
CA ASN A 279 20.74 21.65 5.63
C ASN A 279 19.50 22.30 5.00
N ASN A 280 19.64 23.49 4.42
CA ASN A 280 18.55 24.16 3.70
C ASN A 280 18.09 23.37 2.48
N ALA A 281 19.03 22.82 1.70
CA ALA A 281 18.70 21.94 0.58
C ALA A 281 17.91 20.72 1.08
N THR A 282 18.36 20.06 2.15
CA THR A 282 17.64 18.93 2.76
C THR A 282 16.21 19.32 3.15
N LEU A 283 16.00 20.48 3.80
CA LEU A 283 14.66 20.96 4.15
C LEU A 283 13.75 21.16 2.91
N VAL A 284 14.27 21.82 1.87
CA VAL A 284 13.53 22.04 0.61
C VAL A 284 13.12 20.71 -0.02
N PHE A 285 14.01 19.72 -0.02
CA PHE A 285 13.73 18.42 -0.62
C PHE A 285 12.85 17.50 0.25
N LEU A 286 12.82 17.71 1.57
CA LEU A 286 11.78 17.12 2.41
C LEU A 286 10.39 17.69 2.06
N ALA A 287 10.29 19.00 1.80
CA ALA A 287 9.03 19.60 1.35
C ALA A 287 8.63 19.13 -0.06
N PHE A 288 9.61 18.92 -0.93
CA PHE A 288 9.40 18.26 -2.23
C PHE A 288 8.77 16.86 -2.08
N ASP A 289 9.15 16.08 -1.08
CA ASP A 289 8.57 14.74 -0.85
C ASP A 289 7.05 14.80 -0.59
N ALA A 290 6.62 15.73 0.27
CA ALA A 290 5.20 15.99 0.52
C ALA A 290 4.46 16.45 -0.76
N ALA A 291 5.10 17.31 -1.56
CA ALA A 291 4.56 17.78 -2.82
C ALA A 291 4.46 16.66 -3.87
N LEU A 292 5.46 15.77 -3.93
CA LEU A 292 5.49 14.63 -4.85
C LEU A 292 4.39 13.63 -4.51
N LEU A 293 4.21 13.32 -3.23
CA LEU A 293 3.10 12.48 -2.75
C LEU A 293 1.73 13.10 -3.06
N THR A 294 1.60 14.42 -2.89
CA THR A 294 0.38 15.14 -3.25
C THR A 294 0.12 15.10 -4.76
N ALA A 295 1.16 15.28 -5.58
CA ALA A 295 1.06 15.18 -7.03
C ALA A 295 0.64 13.76 -7.47
N GLN A 296 1.21 12.73 -6.84
CA GLN A 296 0.83 11.34 -7.10
C GLN A 296 -0.62 11.07 -6.69
N TRP A 297 -1.07 11.58 -5.54
CA TRP A 297 -2.47 11.48 -5.13
C TRP A 297 -3.42 12.17 -6.12
N LEU A 298 -3.08 13.37 -6.60
CA LEU A 298 -3.88 14.08 -7.62
C LEU A 298 -3.92 13.33 -8.95
N PHE A 299 -2.83 12.68 -9.33
CA PHE A 299 -2.76 11.85 -10.52
C PHE A 299 -3.70 10.64 -10.41
N GLU A 300 -3.64 9.90 -9.31
CA GLU A 300 -4.55 8.78 -9.03
C GLU A 300 -6.01 9.25 -8.89
N ALA A 301 -6.25 10.44 -8.32
CA ALA A 301 -7.59 11.02 -8.23
C ALA A 301 -8.22 11.27 -9.60
N ARG A 302 -7.41 11.67 -10.60
CA ARG A 302 -7.89 11.84 -11.98
C ARG A 302 -8.27 10.51 -12.60
N LYS A 303 -7.45 9.47 -12.41
CA LYS A 303 -7.76 8.11 -12.87
C LYS A 303 -9.05 7.58 -12.26
N TYR A 304 -9.20 7.73 -10.94
CA TYR A 304 -10.43 7.38 -10.23
C TYR A 304 -11.65 8.11 -10.81
N LYS A 305 -11.58 9.44 -10.95
CA LYS A 305 -12.70 10.25 -11.49
C LYS A 305 -13.07 9.84 -12.91
N HIS A 306 -12.08 9.57 -13.75
CA HIS A 306 -12.31 9.10 -15.11
C HIS A 306 -13.07 7.78 -15.10
N ARG A 307 -12.57 6.79 -14.35
CA ARG A 307 -13.20 5.47 -14.25
C ARG A 307 -14.60 5.51 -13.64
N LEU A 308 -14.81 6.36 -12.64
CA LEU A 308 -16.13 6.57 -12.05
C LEU A 308 -17.11 7.14 -13.08
N SER A 309 -16.67 8.12 -13.88
CA SER A 309 -17.49 8.70 -14.95
C SER A 309 -17.90 7.65 -15.98
N GLU A 310 -16.98 6.76 -16.38
CA GLU A 310 -17.27 5.68 -17.33
C GLU A 310 -18.33 4.71 -16.82
N LEU A 311 -18.21 4.27 -15.56
CA LEU A 311 -19.15 3.33 -14.95
C LEU A 311 -20.52 3.97 -14.71
N VAL A 312 -20.55 5.25 -14.34
CA VAL A 312 -21.81 6.01 -14.19
C VAL A 312 -22.51 6.18 -15.52
N GLU A 313 -21.78 6.55 -16.58
CA GLU A 313 -22.33 6.63 -17.93
C GLU A 313 -22.84 5.26 -18.41
N GLU A 314 -22.09 4.19 -18.16
CA GLU A 314 -22.54 2.83 -18.47
C GLU A 314 -23.85 2.51 -17.77
N ARG A 315 -23.93 2.75 -16.45
CA ARG A 315 -25.15 2.53 -15.66
C ARG A 315 -26.35 3.27 -16.23
N ASP A 316 -26.19 4.55 -16.59
CA ASP A 316 -27.28 5.42 -17.05
C ASP A 316 -27.80 5.04 -18.45
N LEU A 317 -26.98 4.34 -19.25
CA LEU A 317 -27.37 3.82 -20.56
C LEU A 317 -28.12 2.48 -20.49
N LEU A 318 -28.16 1.80 -19.34
CA LEU A 318 -28.82 0.50 -19.19
C LEU A 318 -30.33 0.66 -18.99
N THR A 319 -31.12 -0.05 -19.78
CA THR A 319 -32.59 -0.01 -19.72
C THR A 319 -33.16 -1.20 -18.94
N LEU A 320 -33.92 -0.91 -17.88
CA LEU A 320 -34.70 -1.92 -17.14
C LEU A 320 -35.98 -2.32 -17.90
N PRO A 321 -36.45 -3.58 -17.83
CA PRO A 321 -35.94 -4.69 -17.00
C PRO A 321 -34.90 -5.59 -17.69
N ALA A 322 -34.61 -5.38 -18.99
CA ALA A 322 -33.82 -6.31 -19.81
C ALA A 322 -32.36 -6.50 -19.34
N GLN A 323 -31.79 -5.53 -18.63
CA GLN A 323 -30.38 -5.51 -18.22
C GLN A 323 -30.18 -5.43 -16.70
N SER A 324 -31.11 -5.98 -15.91
CA SER A 324 -31.06 -5.92 -14.44
C SER A 324 -29.77 -6.50 -13.84
N THR A 325 -29.24 -7.59 -14.40
CA THR A 325 -27.99 -8.21 -13.95
C THR A 325 -26.79 -7.31 -14.22
N GLN A 326 -26.66 -6.76 -15.44
CA GLN A 326 -25.57 -5.85 -15.79
C GLN A 326 -25.62 -4.58 -14.94
N LEU A 327 -26.82 -4.03 -14.70
CA LEU A 327 -27.00 -2.86 -13.84
C LEU A 327 -26.50 -3.13 -12.41
N THR A 328 -26.82 -4.29 -11.85
CA THR A 328 -26.39 -4.66 -10.49
C THR A 328 -24.87 -4.88 -10.43
N VAL A 329 -24.28 -5.49 -11.45
CA VAL A 329 -22.83 -5.66 -11.57
C VAL A 329 -22.14 -4.30 -11.63
N VAL A 330 -22.56 -3.40 -12.53
CA VAL A 330 -21.97 -2.05 -12.67
C VAL A 330 -22.11 -1.25 -11.37
N GLN A 331 -23.27 -1.32 -10.69
CA GLN A 331 -23.45 -0.67 -9.40
C GLN A 331 -22.45 -1.16 -8.35
N ARG A 332 -22.17 -2.48 -8.32
CA ARG A 332 -21.14 -3.03 -7.42
C ARG A 332 -19.72 -2.68 -7.83
N GLN A 333 -19.44 -2.55 -9.12
CA GLN A 333 -18.13 -2.04 -9.58
C GLN A 333 -17.91 -0.60 -9.11
N ILE A 334 -18.95 0.25 -9.14
CA ILE A 334 -18.91 1.61 -8.58
C ILE A 334 -18.64 1.57 -7.07
N ASP A 335 -19.35 0.71 -6.34
CA ASP A 335 -19.14 0.54 -4.89
C ASP A 335 -17.68 0.15 -4.57
N MET A 336 -17.14 -0.86 -5.25
CA MET A 336 -15.75 -1.30 -5.09
C MET A 336 -14.74 -0.21 -5.43
N LEU A 337 -14.97 0.53 -6.52
CA LEU A 337 -14.10 1.62 -6.95
C LEU A 337 -14.05 2.74 -5.90
N ASN A 338 -15.20 3.11 -5.34
CA ASN A 338 -15.28 4.12 -4.29
C ASN A 338 -14.59 3.67 -3.00
N ASP A 339 -14.81 2.41 -2.60
CA ASP A 339 -14.23 1.85 -1.39
C ASP A 339 -12.69 1.73 -1.49
N GLU A 340 -12.15 1.31 -2.64
CA GLU A 340 -10.69 1.29 -2.85
C GLU A 340 -10.11 2.70 -2.94
N TRP A 341 -10.81 3.66 -3.57
CA TRP A 341 -10.36 5.05 -3.65
C TRP A 341 -10.31 5.71 -2.27
N GLU A 342 -11.30 5.49 -1.42
CA GLU A 342 -11.32 6.02 -0.06
C GLU A 342 -10.15 5.45 0.77
N ALA A 343 -9.91 4.14 0.68
CA ALA A 343 -8.75 3.51 1.31
C ALA A 343 -7.41 4.03 0.77
N GLN A 344 -7.29 4.23 -0.54
CA GLN A 344 -6.08 4.76 -1.16
C GLN A 344 -5.85 6.23 -0.78
N SER A 345 -6.92 7.02 -0.65
CA SER A 345 -6.85 8.39 -0.16
C SER A 345 -6.39 8.46 1.29
N ALA A 346 -6.86 7.54 2.15
CA ALA A 346 -6.38 7.41 3.53
C ALA A 346 -4.87 7.09 3.58
N TYR A 347 -4.38 6.21 2.70
CA TYR A 347 -2.95 5.92 2.55
C TYR A 347 -2.14 7.17 2.17
N TYR A 348 -2.58 7.92 1.16
CA TYR A 348 -1.88 9.15 0.76
C TYR A 348 -1.92 10.21 1.85
N ALA A 349 -3.06 10.40 2.51
CA ALA A 349 -3.20 11.34 3.62
C ALA A 349 -2.22 11.02 4.76
N ALA A 350 -2.09 9.74 5.13
CA ALA A 350 -1.13 9.31 6.14
C ALA A 350 0.33 9.59 5.74
N ASN A 351 0.72 9.30 4.49
CA ASN A 351 2.07 9.59 4.00
C ASN A 351 2.36 11.10 3.86
N ILE A 352 1.39 11.89 3.40
CA ILE A 352 1.54 13.36 3.30
C ILE A 352 1.66 13.98 4.70
N LEU A 353 0.87 13.49 5.66
CA LEU A 353 1.00 13.89 7.06
C LEU A 353 2.38 13.50 7.61
N ALA A 354 2.83 12.28 7.35
CA ALA A 354 4.16 11.81 7.72
C ALA A 354 5.27 12.73 7.18
N ALA A 355 5.24 13.04 5.89
CA ALA A 355 6.14 13.97 5.22
C ALA A 355 6.15 15.34 5.91
N SER A 356 4.96 15.87 6.18
CA SER A 356 4.76 17.18 6.77
C SER A 356 5.30 17.26 8.20
N LEU A 357 5.12 16.21 9.00
CA LEU A 357 5.70 16.12 10.36
C LEU A 357 7.23 16.10 10.31
N ILE A 358 7.82 15.41 9.34
CA ILE A 358 9.28 15.39 9.15
C ILE A 358 9.78 16.78 8.74
N VAL A 359 9.14 17.44 7.78
CA VAL A 359 9.48 18.80 7.34
C VAL A 359 9.40 19.77 8.51
N ALA A 360 8.31 19.73 9.28
CA ALA A 360 8.11 20.59 10.43
C ALA A 360 9.14 20.32 11.52
N GLY A 361 9.39 19.04 11.86
CA GLY A 361 10.36 18.65 12.88
C GLY A 361 11.79 19.04 12.51
N PHE A 362 12.20 18.75 11.26
CA PHE A 362 13.52 19.12 10.77
C PHE A 362 13.68 20.63 10.63
N GLY A 363 12.72 21.32 10.02
CA GLY A 363 12.76 22.77 9.82
C GLY A 363 12.79 23.54 11.15
N ALA A 364 11.98 23.14 12.12
CA ALA A 364 12.01 23.72 13.46
C ALA A 364 13.37 23.47 14.15
N SER A 365 14.02 22.32 13.92
CA SER A 365 15.34 22.03 14.51
C SER A 365 16.48 22.91 13.97
N LEU A 366 16.30 23.54 12.81
CA LEU A 366 17.27 24.48 12.26
C LEU A 366 17.18 25.87 12.93
N VAL A 367 16.02 26.21 13.49
CA VAL A 367 15.76 27.53 14.11
C VAL A 367 15.82 27.45 15.63
N LEU A 368 15.30 26.37 16.21
CA LEU A 368 15.26 26.13 17.63
C LEU A 368 16.46 25.30 18.05
N SER A 369 17.15 25.71 19.12
CA SER A 369 18.22 24.94 19.73
C SER A 369 17.64 23.64 20.30
N GLY A 370 17.79 22.53 19.56
CA GLY A 370 17.58 21.13 19.96
C GLY A 370 16.59 20.85 21.09
N GLY A 371 15.43 20.27 20.76
CA GLY A 371 14.46 19.83 21.74
C GLY A 371 13.95 18.42 21.46
N LEU A 372 13.80 17.62 22.51
CA LEU A 372 13.21 16.28 22.47
C LEU A 372 11.89 16.25 21.68
N GLY A 373 11.05 17.29 21.81
CA GLY A 373 9.79 17.40 21.07
C GLY A 373 9.94 17.40 19.54
N LEU A 374 10.99 18.01 19.00
CA LEU A 374 11.24 18.06 17.55
C LEU A 374 11.77 16.73 16.99
N ALA A 375 12.60 16.04 17.77
CA ALA A 375 13.04 14.69 17.44
C ALA A 375 11.89 13.68 17.52
N VAL A 376 11.00 13.82 18.50
CA VAL A 376 9.76 13.03 18.58
C VAL A 376 8.87 13.28 17.37
N LEU A 377 8.71 14.54 16.93
CA LEU A 377 7.89 14.87 15.77
C LEU A 377 8.43 14.22 14.48
N SER A 378 9.73 14.32 14.26
CA SER A 378 10.40 13.72 13.09
C SER A 378 10.30 12.19 13.11
N MET A 379 10.48 11.60 14.30
CA MET A 379 10.36 10.15 14.48
C MET A 379 8.92 9.65 14.33
N LEU A 380 7.93 10.43 14.77
CA LEU A 380 6.51 10.14 14.57
C LEU A 380 6.16 10.17 13.07
N GLY A 381 6.66 11.17 12.33
CA GLY A 381 6.52 11.20 10.87
C GLY A 381 7.12 9.96 10.21
N ASN A 382 8.35 9.60 10.56
CA ASN A 382 8.98 8.38 10.06
C ASN A 382 8.23 7.08 10.49
N GLY A 383 7.68 7.06 11.70
CA GLY A 383 6.83 5.99 12.20
C GLY A 383 5.55 5.83 11.40
N LEU A 384 4.90 6.95 11.04
CA LEU A 384 3.71 6.97 10.18
C LEU A 384 4.01 6.42 8.79
N TYR A 385 5.10 6.84 8.13
CA TYR A 385 5.55 6.26 6.86
C TYR A 385 5.69 4.74 6.94
N ALA A 386 6.32 4.25 8.01
CA ALA A 386 6.52 2.82 8.24
C ALA A 386 5.22 2.06 8.58
N THR A 387 4.11 2.76 8.83
CA THR A 387 2.80 2.15 9.17
C THR A 387 1.65 2.56 8.24
N ALA A 388 1.94 3.20 7.12
CA ALA A 388 0.90 3.72 6.22
C ALA A 388 0.03 2.59 5.64
N ASP A 389 0.61 1.42 5.38
CA ASP A 389 -0.14 0.24 4.93
C ASP A 389 -1.07 -0.31 6.02
N GLU A 390 -0.63 -0.35 7.28
CA GLU A 390 -1.51 -0.74 8.39
C GLU A 390 -2.65 0.25 8.60
N TYR A 391 -2.39 1.56 8.41
CA TYR A 391 -3.45 2.56 8.41
C TYR A 391 -4.43 2.35 7.25
N LYS A 392 -3.93 2.09 6.03
CA LYS A 392 -4.76 1.73 4.87
C LYS A 392 -5.64 0.51 5.16
N ASN A 393 -5.09 -0.52 5.81
CA ASN A 393 -5.84 -1.73 6.19
C ASN A 393 -6.92 -1.43 7.23
N TYR A 394 -6.63 -0.59 8.22
CA TYR A 394 -7.63 -0.12 9.18
C TYR A 394 -8.75 0.68 8.48
N ALA A 395 -8.41 1.60 7.57
CA ALA A 395 -9.39 2.33 6.77
C ALA A 395 -10.27 1.37 5.95
N LYS A 396 -9.68 0.41 5.23
CA LYS A 396 -10.41 -0.63 4.49
C LYS A 396 -11.40 -1.40 5.37
N SER A 397 -10.99 -1.78 6.58
CA SER A 397 -11.88 -2.50 7.50
C SER A 397 -13.06 -1.64 7.98
N THR A 398 -12.85 -0.33 8.14
CA THR A 398 -13.91 0.61 8.52
C THR A 398 -14.87 0.85 7.36
N ILE A 399 -14.34 1.01 6.14
CA ILE A 399 -15.14 1.14 4.91
C ILE A 399 -16.01 -0.09 4.69
N ALA A 400 -15.45 -1.29 4.91
CA ALA A 400 -16.21 -2.54 4.80
C ALA A 400 -17.40 -2.60 5.79
N ILE A 401 -17.24 -2.09 7.02
CA ILE A 401 -18.36 -1.96 7.98
C ILE A 401 -19.42 -1.02 7.43
N GLN A 402 -19.04 0.16 6.93
CA GLN A 402 -19.98 1.12 6.37
C GLN A 402 -20.75 0.53 5.18
N ARG A 403 -20.04 -0.17 4.30
CA ARG A 403 -20.64 -0.89 3.17
C ARG A 403 -21.61 -1.96 3.65
N GLU A 404 -21.27 -2.68 4.70
CA GLU A 404 -22.15 -3.70 5.26
C GLU A 404 -23.37 -3.10 5.98
N ILE A 405 -23.26 -1.92 6.60
CA ILE A 405 -24.40 -1.17 7.14
C ILE A 405 -25.36 -0.79 6.00
N ALA A 406 -24.83 -0.28 4.88
CA ALA A 406 -25.63 0.05 3.71
C ALA A 406 -26.31 -1.18 3.10
N ASN A 407 -25.61 -2.32 3.06
CA ASN A 407 -26.16 -3.61 2.66
C ASN A 407 -27.31 -4.07 3.57
N GLY A 408 -27.20 -3.87 4.89
CA GLY A 408 -28.25 -4.20 5.86
C GLY A 408 -29.54 -3.39 5.65
N ALA A 409 -29.45 -2.17 5.13
CA ALA A 409 -30.61 -1.37 4.75
C ALA A 409 -31.35 -1.94 3.52
N ILE A 410 -30.66 -2.74 2.69
CA ILE A 410 -31.26 -3.46 1.55
C ILE A 410 -31.83 -4.80 2.01
N GLU A 411 -31.05 -5.56 2.78
CA GLU A 411 -31.41 -6.89 3.29
C GLU A 411 -30.75 -7.19 4.64
N ASP A 412 -31.55 -7.17 5.72
CA ASP A 412 -31.16 -7.61 7.07
C ASP A 412 -31.34 -9.13 7.21
N SER A 413 -30.37 -9.89 6.69
CA SER A 413 -30.30 -11.35 6.78
C SER A 413 -29.40 -11.84 7.92
N ASP A 414 -29.48 -13.13 8.27
CA ASP A 414 -28.51 -13.74 9.19
C ASP A 414 -27.07 -13.67 8.66
N GLU A 415 -26.90 -13.67 7.33
CA GLU A 415 -25.61 -13.44 6.68
C GLU A 415 -25.09 -12.03 6.95
N HIS A 416 -25.94 -11.00 6.81
CA HIS A 416 -25.62 -9.61 7.17
C HIS A 416 -25.15 -9.50 8.63
N ARG A 417 -25.92 -10.04 9.57
CA ARG A 417 -25.59 -9.96 11.01
C ARG A 417 -24.31 -10.70 11.36
N SER A 418 -24.09 -11.87 10.77
CA SER A 418 -22.86 -12.65 10.95
C SER A 418 -21.65 -11.92 10.38
N LEU A 419 -21.76 -11.38 9.17
CA LEU A 419 -20.70 -10.62 8.49
C LEU A 419 -20.37 -9.33 9.25
N MET A 420 -21.39 -8.59 9.71
CA MET A 420 -21.23 -7.38 10.52
C MET A 420 -20.41 -7.64 11.79
N LYS A 421 -20.71 -8.73 12.51
CA LYS A 421 -19.96 -9.12 13.71
C LYS A 421 -18.49 -9.45 13.39
N GLN A 422 -18.23 -10.12 12.27
CA GLN A 422 -16.87 -10.44 11.83
C GLN A 422 -16.10 -9.18 11.44
N LEU A 423 -16.69 -8.29 10.65
CA LEU A 423 -16.09 -7.02 10.23
C LEU A 423 -15.79 -6.10 11.41
N THR A 424 -16.70 -6.01 12.38
CA THR A 424 -16.49 -5.22 13.61
C THR A 424 -15.27 -5.71 14.39
N ASN A 425 -15.15 -7.03 14.57
CA ASN A 425 -13.99 -7.63 15.23
C ASN A 425 -12.69 -7.36 14.47
N GLN A 426 -12.70 -7.47 13.14
CA GLN A 426 -11.53 -7.21 12.29
C GLN A 426 -11.12 -5.74 12.32
N SER A 427 -12.07 -4.82 12.27
CA SER A 427 -11.78 -3.39 12.35
C SER A 427 -11.16 -3.03 13.70
N SER A 428 -11.63 -3.63 14.79
CA SER A 428 -11.02 -3.46 16.11
C SER A 428 -9.59 -4.03 16.15
N GLN A 429 -9.36 -5.19 15.54
CA GLN A 429 -8.01 -5.78 15.42
C GLN A 429 -7.08 -4.90 14.57
N ALA A 430 -7.54 -4.42 13.42
CA ALA A 430 -6.76 -3.56 12.52
C ALA A 430 -6.41 -2.22 13.18
N TYR A 431 -7.35 -1.62 13.92
CA TYR A 431 -7.13 -0.42 14.73
C TYR A 431 -6.04 -0.64 15.78
N ASN A 432 -6.15 -1.71 16.57
CA ASN A 432 -5.18 -2.05 17.60
C ASN A 432 -3.80 -2.36 17.00
N GLU A 433 -3.76 -3.06 15.87
CA GLU A 433 -2.51 -3.35 15.16
C GLU A 433 -1.84 -2.08 14.63
N PHE A 434 -2.60 -1.16 14.03
CA PHE A 434 -2.09 0.13 13.57
C PHE A 434 -1.43 0.92 14.71
N TRP A 435 -2.15 1.18 15.80
CA TRP A 435 -1.61 1.95 16.92
C TRP A 435 -0.42 1.28 17.60
N LYS A 436 -0.48 -0.05 17.79
CA LYS A 436 0.63 -0.82 18.35
C LYS A 436 1.89 -0.69 17.47
N ARG A 437 1.74 -0.82 16.14
CA ARG A 437 2.87 -0.68 15.22
C ARG A 437 3.37 0.75 15.14
N LEU A 438 2.49 1.74 15.14
CA LEU A 438 2.89 3.15 15.11
C LEU A 438 3.68 3.52 16.36
N ALA A 439 3.19 3.13 17.54
CA ALA A 439 3.89 3.34 18.80
C ALA A 439 5.26 2.63 18.82
N TYR A 440 5.31 1.37 18.38
CA TYR A 440 6.55 0.62 18.31
C TYR A 440 7.54 1.24 17.33
N ASN A 441 7.11 1.57 16.11
CA ASN A 441 7.96 2.17 15.10
C ASN A 441 8.41 3.57 15.51
N THR A 442 7.61 4.34 16.25
CA THR A 442 8.00 5.68 16.70
C THR A 442 8.98 5.64 17.88
N ALA A 443 8.72 4.83 18.91
CA ALA A 443 9.45 4.93 20.18
C ALA A 443 10.16 3.65 20.62
N GLY A 444 9.72 2.47 20.17
CA GLY A 444 10.18 1.18 20.71
C GLY A 444 11.69 0.98 20.63
N PRO A 445 12.29 0.96 19.42
CA PRO A 445 13.75 0.84 19.27
C PRO A 445 14.53 1.97 19.93
N ALA A 446 14.07 3.23 19.82
CA ALA A 446 14.75 4.37 20.44
C ALA A 446 14.78 4.24 21.96
N PHE A 447 13.69 3.77 22.58
CA PHE A 447 13.61 3.49 24.01
C PHE A 447 14.59 2.41 24.43
N VAL A 448 14.63 1.28 23.72
CA VAL A 448 15.57 0.17 24.02
C VAL A 448 17.03 0.63 23.88
N ILE A 449 17.36 1.37 22.81
CA ILE A 449 18.72 1.89 22.59
C ILE A 449 19.08 2.94 23.65
N THR A 450 18.13 3.78 24.07
CA THR A 450 18.36 4.75 25.15
C THR A 450 18.63 4.04 26.46
N ILE A 451 17.86 3.00 26.81
CA ILE A 451 18.16 2.18 27.99
C ILE A 451 19.54 1.55 27.88
N ALA A 452 19.88 1.00 26.70
CA ALA A 452 21.18 0.42 26.46
C ALA A 452 22.31 1.44 26.67
N ALA A 453 22.12 2.72 26.33
CA ALA A 453 23.11 3.77 26.57
C ALA A 453 23.48 3.95 28.06
N PHE A 454 22.58 3.59 28.97
CA PHE A 454 22.82 3.68 30.42
C PHE A 454 23.05 2.32 31.09
N SER A 455 22.46 1.23 30.57
CA SER A 455 22.51 -0.11 31.17
C SER A 455 22.10 -1.19 30.16
N TRP A 456 23.08 -1.94 29.63
CA TRP A 456 22.82 -3.05 28.71
C TRP A 456 22.03 -4.23 29.30
N PRO A 457 22.12 -4.63 30.60
CA PRO A 457 21.34 -5.75 31.12
C PRO A 457 19.86 -5.41 31.15
N LEU A 458 19.52 -4.17 31.55
CA LEU A 458 18.14 -3.67 31.52
C LEU A 458 17.58 -3.65 30.09
N ALA A 459 18.39 -3.24 29.11
CA ALA A 459 17.97 -3.26 27.71
C ALA A 459 17.68 -4.69 27.22
N LEU A 460 18.50 -5.68 27.63
CA LEU A 460 18.25 -7.09 27.32
C LEU A 460 16.98 -7.62 27.98
N LEU A 461 16.73 -7.28 29.25
CA LEU A 461 15.51 -7.67 29.96
C LEU A 461 14.25 -7.13 29.28
N VAL A 462 14.25 -5.83 28.94
CA VAL A 462 13.13 -5.20 28.22
C VAL A 462 12.94 -5.85 26.85
N THR A 463 14.03 -6.12 26.13
CA THR A 463 13.98 -6.78 24.82
C THR A 463 13.43 -8.20 24.92
N ALA A 464 13.87 -8.99 25.90
CA ALA A 464 13.39 -10.34 26.13
C ALA A 464 11.90 -10.38 26.52
N GLY A 465 11.46 -9.45 27.36
CA GLY A 465 10.05 -9.27 27.70
C GLY A 465 9.20 -8.96 26.46
N TYR A 466 9.67 -8.03 25.62
CA TYR A 466 9.00 -7.69 24.35
C TYR A 466 8.97 -8.87 23.37
N MET A 467 10.07 -9.62 23.22
CA MET A 467 10.10 -10.80 22.35
C MET A 467 9.10 -11.86 22.81
N THR A 468 9.05 -12.15 24.12
CA THR A 468 8.09 -13.10 24.69
C THR A 468 6.65 -12.68 24.39
N TYR A 469 6.31 -11.40 24.62
CA TYR A 469 4.99 -10.86 24.30
C TYR A 469 4.67 -10.94 22.79
N GLN A 470 5.62 -10.65 21.91
CA GLN A 470 5.42 -10.77 20.47
C GLN A 470 5.16 -12.22 20.05
N ILE A 471 5.91 -13.17 20.59
CA ILE A 471 5.72 -14.61 20.33
C ILE A 471 4.33 -15.05 20.77
N GLU A 472 3.91 -14.68 21.98
CA GLU A 472 2.58 -15.02 22.50
C GLU A 472 1.46 -14.41 21.64
N SER A 473 1.58 -13.14 21.27
CA SER A 473 0.58 -12.46 20.44
C SER A 473 0.48 -13.04 19.03
N THR A 474 1.61 -13.47 18.45
CA THR A 474 1.64 -14.11 17.13
C THR A 474 1.03 -15.51 17.18
N TYR A 475 1.31 -16.28 18.23
CA TYR A 475 0.71 -17.60 18.42
C TYR A 475 -0.82 -17.51 18.52
N LYS A 476 -1.34 -16.57 19.33
CA LYS A 476 -2.78 -16.30 19.43
C LYS A 476 -3.40 -15.85 18.10
N LYS A 477 -2.68 -15.05 17.31
CA LYS A 477 -3.12 -14.58 15.98
C LYS A 477 -3.19 -15.72 14.95
N ASN A 478 -2.18 -16.60 14.92
CA ASN A 478 -2.17 -17.76 14.01
C ASN A 478 -3.29 -18.76 14.31
N ALA A 479 -3.59 -19.02 15.59
CA ALA A 479 -4.71 -19.88 16.00
C ALA A 479 -6.10 -19.29 15.66
N SER A 480 -6.17 -17.97 15.44
CA SER A 480 -7.41 -17.27 15.08
C SER A 480 -7.58 -17.15 13.55
N ASN A 481 -6.48 -16.98 12.81
CA ASN A 481 -6.48 -16.84 11.35
C ASN A 481 -6.83 -18.15 10.62
N GLU A 482 -6.56 -19.33 11.20
CA GLU A 482 -6.99 -20.64 10.63
C GLU A 482 -8.52 -20.77 10.52
N LYS A 483 -9.28 -19.93 11.22
CA LYS A 483 -10.76 -19.90 11.16
C LYS A 483 -11.32 -18.77 10.28
N GLN A 484 -10.45 -17.95 9.69
CA GLN A 484 -10.85 -16.77 8.92
C GLN A 484 -10.99 -17.12 7.44
N SER A 485 -12.14 -17.69 7.09
CA SER A 485 -12.60 -17.82 5.71
C SER A 485 -12.65 -16.44 5.05
N ASP A 486 -12.11 -16.35 3.84
CA ASP A 486 -12.11 -15.25 2.90
C ASP A 486 -13.30 -14.27 3.07
N ILE A 487 -13.01 -13.03 3.46
CA ILE A 487 -13.99 -11.97 3.76
C ILE A 487 -14.40 -11.33 2.44
N ASN A 488 -15.27 -12.02 1.73
CA ASN A 488 -15.71 -11.55 0.42
C ASN A 488 -17.21 -11.23 0.37
N GLY A 489 -17.98 -11.37 1.45
CA GLY A 489 -19.45 -11.17 1.39
C GLY A 489 -19.95 -9.72 1.23
N VAL A 490 -19.08 -8.71 1.36
CA VAL A 490 -19.50 -7.29 1.42
C VAL A 490 -20.02 -6.78 0.07
N TYR A 491 -19.59 -7.37 -1.05
CA TYR A 491 -20.07 -7.01 -2.39
C TYR A 491 -21.05 -8.03 -2.97
N ARG A 492 -21.77 -8.76 -2.11
CA ARG A 492 -22.82 -9.69 -2.54
C ARG A 492 -23.92 -9.00 -3.36
N LEU A 493 -24.52 -9.73 -4.30
CA LEU A 493 -25.60 -9.26 -5.15
C LEU A 493 -26.95 -9.53 -4.47
N PHE A 494 -27.82 -8.52 -4.44
CA PHE A 494 -29.16 -8.60 -3.87
C PHE A 494 -30.21 -8.89 -4.95
N ASP A 495 -31.20 -9.72 -4.62
CA ASP A 495 -32.29 -10.09 -5.54
C ASP A 495 -33.41 -9.04 -5.61
N LYS A 496 -33.42 -8.07 -4.67
CA LYS A 496 -34.37 -6.96 -4.67
C LYS A 496 -33.72 -5.72 -5.29
N PRO A 497 -34.35 -5.04 -6.27
CA PRO A 497 -33.88 -3.74 -6.70
C PRO A 497 -33.93 -2.78 -5.50
N SER A 498 -32.79 -2.14 -5.23
CA SER A 498 -32.67 -1.06 -4.24
C SER A 498 -33.80 -0.05 -4.44
N LYS A 499 -34.68 0.09 -3.45
CA LYS A 499 -35.74 1.13 -3.46
C LYS A 499 -35.18 2.54 -3.29
N THR A 500 -33.89 2.68 -2.96
CA THR A 500 -33.30 3.91 -2.43
C THR A 500 -32.36 4.63 -3.40
N LEU A 501 -32.12 4.11 -4.61
CA LEU A 501 -31.18 4.75 -5.55
C LEU A 501 -31.84 5.67 -6.60
N ALA A 502 -33.17 5.65 -6.73
CA ALA A 502 -33.87 6.44 -7.75
C ALA A 502 -34.27 7.87 -7.30
N SER A 503 -34.19 8.21 -6.00
CA SER A 503 -34.67 9.50 -5.49
C SER A 503 -33.59 10.49 -5.04
N ASP A 504 -32.37 10.04 -4.73
CA ASP A 504 -31.42 10.88 -3.98
C ASP A 504 -30.23 11.40 -4.79
N ILE A 505 -30.22 11.19 -6.11
CA ILE A 505 -29.26 11.84 -7.03
C ILE A 505 -30.03 12.74 -8.00
N SER A 506 -30.81 13.68 -7.45
CA SER A 506 -31.05 14.92 -8.18
C SER A 506 -29.75 15.72 -8.15
N VAL A 507 -29.12 15.81 -9.32
CA VAL A 507 -28.01 16.70 -9.64
C VAL A 507 -28.23 18.07 -9.00
N THR A 508 -27.50 18.38 -7.94
CA THR A 508 -27.24 19.77 -7.56
C THR A 508 -26.03 20.21 -8.36
N ASN A 509 -26.29 21.00 -9.39
CA ASN A 509 -25.30 21.81 -10.07
C ASN A 509 -24.77 22.88 -9.09
N ASP A 510 -23.81 22.53 -8.25
CA ASP A 510 -23.01 23.50 -7.50
C ASP A 510 -21.64 23.64 -8.18
N THR A 511 -21.63 24.29 -9.35
CA THR A 511 -20.50 25.14 -9.73
C THR A 511 -20.36 26.23 -8.66
N GLU A 512 -19.16 26.33 -8.08
CA GLU A 512 -18.73 27.29 -7.04
C GLU A 512 -18.93 26.87 -5.56
N ARG A 513 -18.03 26.02 -5.06
CA ARG A 513 -17.57 26.10 -3.65
C ARG A 513 -16.04 26.01 -3.57
N PRO A 514 -15.38 26.90 -2.82
CA PRO A 514 -13.93 26.90 -2.71
C PRO A 514 -13.45 25.73 -1.86
N ILE A 515 -12.28 25.22 -2.25
CA ILE A 515 -11.50 24.21 -1.56
C ILE A 515 -11.13 24.76 -0.17
N GLY A 516 -11.79 24.28 0.88
CA GLY A 516 -11.39 24.53 2.26
C GLY A 516 -12.54 24.78 3.24
N SER A 517 -13.29 23.74 3.64
CA SER A 517 -14.00 23.75 4.93
C SER A 517 -14.53 22.39 5.43
N GLU A 518 -14.28 21.24 4.78
CA GLU A 518 -14.84 19.94 5.20
C GLU A 518 -13.88 19.01 5.97
N LEU A 519 -12.82 19.57 6.56
CA LEU A 519 -11.87 18.82 7.40
C LEU A 519 -12.16 18.88 8.91
N THR A 520 -13.29 19.47 9.34
CA THR A 520 -13.57 19.73 10.76
C THR A 520 -14.78 19.02 11.37
N HIS A 521 -15.53 18.20 10.63
CA HIS A 521 -16.64 17.43 11.21
C HIS A 521 -16.69 15.99 10.71
N ARG A 522 -15.75 15.16 11.18
CA ARG A 522 -15.86 13.69 11.28
C ARG A 522 -14.66 13.11 12.04
N LEU A 523 -14.39 13.65 13.23
CA LEU A 523 -13.65 12.91 14.27
C LEU A 523 -14.70 12.16 15.10
N PRO A 524 -14.55 10.84 15.32
CA PRO A 524 -15.35 10.17 16.33
C PRO A 524 -14.98 10.77 17.69
N VAL A 525 -16.00 11.20 18.43
CA VAL A 525 -15.86 11.62 19.82
C VAL A 525 -15.24 10.46 20.59
N MET A 526 -14.02 10.65 21.08
CA MET A 526 -13.41 9.78 22.07
C MET A 526 -14.16 9.98 23.40
N THR A 527 -14.81 8.93 23.88
CA THR A 527 -15.10 8.70 25.30
C THR A 527 -14.62 7.32 25.66
#